data_AF-A0A535IUH1-F1
#
_entry.id   AF-A0A535IUH1-F1
#
_cell.length_a   1.000
_cell.length_b   1.000
_cell.length_c   1.000
_cell.angle_alpha   90.00
_cell.angle_beta   90.00
_cell.angle_gamma   90.00
#
_symmetry.space_group_name_H-M   'P 1'
#
loop_
_entity.id
_entity.type
_entity.pdbx_description
1 polymer ?
#
loop_
_entity_poly.entity_id
_entity_poly.type
_entity_poly.pdbx_seq_one_letter_code
_entity_poly.pdbx_strand_id
1 'polypeptide(L)'
;MAARHSLHGGTKVTDYDRTTVRETTTDPVADPAVARDRVVSRSYQTGPTPGEVIRRFVMLLFGILQALIIIRIILLLLVANTGNDVVNFVLTATDPFVEPFRGMFRLDQVRAGESRLDVAAIVALIGWTLIEALIVAVLSLGARRGEDATA
;
A
#
# COMPACT_ATOMS: atom_id res chain seq x y z
N MET A 1 59.95 8.50 -17.00
CA MET A 1 59.11 7.28 -17.10
C MET A 1 57.92 7.49 -16.17
N ALA A 2 56.76 7.86 -16.74
CA ALA A 2 55.59 8.31 -16.00
C ALA A 2 54.73 7.11 -15.56
N ALA A 3 54.62 6.87 -14.25
CA ALA A 3 53.69 5.90 -13.70
C ALA A 3 52.33 6.58 -13.48
N ARG A 4 51.33 6.05 -14.18
CA ARG A 4 50.00 6.61 -14.34
C ARG A 4 49.18 6.44 -13.06
N HIS A 5 48.52 7.54 -12.70
CA HIS A 5 47.35 7.59 -11.83
C HIS A 5 46.24 6.72 -12.45
N SER A 6 45.71 5.74 -11.71
CA SER A 6 44.48 5.05 -12.10
C SER A 6 43.53 5.05 -10.91
N LEU A 7 42.52 5.91 -11.03
CA LEU A 7 41.39 6.08 -10.12
C LEU A 7 40.58 4.78 -10.13
N HIS A 8 40.54 4.06 -9.01
CA HIS A 8 39.56 2.98 -8.85
C HIS A 8 38.22 3.62 -8.50
N GLY A 9 37.33 3.61 -9.49
CA GLY A 9 35.98 4.14 -9.42
C GLY A 9 35.22 3.55 -8.24
N GLY A 10 34.48 4.42 -7.55
CA GLY A 10 33.69 4.08 -6.38
C GLY A 10 32.63 3.03 -6.69
N THR A 11 32.78 1.86 -6.10
CA THR A 11 31.66 0.96 -5.86
C THR A 11 30.91 1.54 -4.66
N LYS A 12 29.73 2.11 -4.89
CA LYS A 12 28.80 2.39 -3.79
C LYS A 12 28.36 1.05 -3.20
N VAL A 13 29.10 0.59 -2.20
CA VAL A 13 28.68 -0.49 -1.32
C VAL A 13 27.51 0.05 -0.52
N THR A 14 26.29 -0.23 -0.97
CA THR A 14 25.10 -0.13 -0.14
C THR A 14 25.25 -1.17 0.96
N ASP A 15 25.66 -0.68 2.13
CA ASP A 15 25.77 -1.44 3.37
C ASP A 15 24.37 -1.93 3.75
N TYR A 16 24.09 -3.20 3.43
CA TYR A 16 22.93 -3.91 3.94
C TYR A 16 23.41 -4.69 5.17
N ASP A 17 23.01 -4.20 6.33
CA ASP A 17 23.26 -4.77 7.63
C ASP A 17 23.00 -6.29 7.62
N ARG A 18 24.08 -7.05 7.68
CA ARG A 18 24.08 -8.52 7.60
C ARG A 18 24.18 -9.06 9.01
N THR A 19 23.03 -9.27 9.65
CA THR A 19 22.96 -10.04 10.90
C THR A 19 22.90 -11.53 10.57
N THR A 20 24.05 -12.21 10.52
CA THR A 20 24.09 -13.68 10.53
C THR A 20 23.89 -14.17 11.95
N VAL A 21 22.71 -14.68 12.29
CA VAL A 21 22.51 -15.45 13.53
C VAL A 21 23.13 -16.83 13.32
N ARG A 22 24.18 -17.12 14.08
CA ARG A 22 24.84 -18.43 14.11
C ARG A 22 24.07 -19.34 15.06
N GLU A 23 23.23 -20.23 14.54
CA GLU A 23 22.72 -21.36 15.32
C GLU A 23 23.69 -22.53 15.17
N THR A 24 24.48 -22.78 16.22
CA THR A 24 25.29 -23.99 16.32
C THR A 24 24.42 -25.07 16.98
N THR A 25 23.75 -25.90 16.19
CA THR A 25 23.20 -27.16 16.69
C THR A 25 24.37 -28.13 16.86
N THR A 26 24.92 -28.22 18.07
CA THR A 26 25.87 -29.28 18.43
C THR A 26 25.07 -30.54 18.73
N ASP A 27 25.02 -31.47 17.78
CA ASP A 27 24.55 -32.84 18.01
C ASP A 27 25.61 -33.56 18.87
N PRO A 28 25.33 -34.02 20.11
CA PRO A 28 26.35 -34.60 20.99
C PRO A 28 26.80 -36.01 20.60
N VAL A 29 26.30 -36.57 19.50
CA VAL A 29 26.57 -37.94 19.05
C VAL A 29 26.97 -37.96 17.56
N ALA A 30 28.04 -37.27 17.20
CA ALA A 30 28.65 -37.40 15.88
C ALA A 30 30.17 -37.50 15.99
N ASP A 31 30.72 -38.53 15.35
CA ASP A 31 32.15 -38.80 15.17
C ASP A 31 32.89 -37.53 14.67
N PRO A 32 33.98 -37.08 15.34
CA PRO A 32 34.66 -35.83 14.99
C PRO A 32 35.26 -35.81 13.57
N ALA A 33 35.31 -36.93 12.86
CA ALA A 33 35.83 -37.00 11.50
C ALA A 33 34.84 -36.55 10.40
N VAL A 34 33.54 -36.37 10.68
CA VAL A 34 32.54 -36.04 9.66
C VAL A 34 31.55 -34.96 10.12
N ALA A 35 32.06 -33.87 10.69
CA ALA A 35 31.28 -32.65 10.86
C ALA A 35 31.08 -31.98 9.49
N ARG A 36 30.07 -32.42 8.73
CA ARG A 36 29.65 -31.71 7.51
C ARG A 36 28.88 -30.47 7.93
N ASP A 37 29.59 -29.34 7.92
CA ASP A 37 29.03 -28.01 8.12
C ASP A 37 28.02 -27.69 7.01
N ARG A 38 26.76 -28.06 7.21
CA ARG A 38 25.67 -27.72 6.29
C ARG A 38 25.14 -26.36 6.67
N VAL A 39 25.87 -25.31 6.30
CA VAL A 39 25.41 -23.94 6.42
C VAL A 39 24.26 -23.72 5.44
N VAL A 40 23.02 -23.89 5.89
CA VAL A 40 21.82 -23.48 5.15
C VAL A 40 21.73 -21.97 5.28
N SER A 41 22.41 -21.24 4.39
CA SER A 41 22.30 -19.79 4.29
C SER A 41 20.91 -19.42 3.78
N ARG A 42 19.92 -19.32 4.67
CA ARG A 42 18.62 -18.77 4.32
C ARG A 42 18.77 -17.26 4.24
N SER A 43 19.06 -16.75 3.04
CA SER A 43 19.09 -15.32 2.76
C SER A 43 17.67 -14.77 2.90
N TYR A 44 17.30 -14.33 4.10
CA TYR A 44 16.17 -13.43 4.26
C TYR A 44 16.60 -12.11 3.62
N GLN A 45 16.11 -11.86 2.39
CA GLN A 45 16.17 -10.51 1.82
C GLN A 45 15.24 -9.64 2.65
N THR A 46 15.76 -9.11 3.76
CA THR A 46 15.07 -8.18 4.66
C THR A 46 15.09 -6.79 4.03
N GLY A 47 14.44 -6.66 2.88
CA GLY A 47 14.11 -5.38 2.26
C GLY A 47 12.65 -5.43 1.85
N PRO A 48 11.84 -4.38 2.07
CA PRO A 48 10.50 -4.32 1.52
C PRO A 48 10.58 -4.58 0.02
N THR A 49 9.92 -5.63 -0.47
CA THR A 49 9.86 -5.86 -1.91
C THR A 49 9.21 -4.64 -2.55
N PRO A 50 9.59 -4.23 -3.77
CA PRO A 50 8.95 -3.09 -4.45
C PRO A 50 7.42 -3.21 -4.51
N GLY A 51 6.90 -4.44 -4.59
CA GLY A 51 5.47 -4.72 -4.51
C GLY A 51 4.82 -4.37 -3.17
N GLU A 52 5.53 -4.57 -2.05
CA GLU A 52 5.05 -4.20 -0.72
C GLU A 52 5.00 -2.67 -0.54
N VAL A 53 5.97 -1.94 -1.09
CA VAL A 53 5.95 -0.46 -1.07
C VAL A 53 4.77 0.08 -1.88
N ILE A 54 4.56 -0.40 -3.11
CA ILE A 54 3.43 0.00 -3.96
C ILE A 54 2.10 -0.32 -3.27
N ARG A 55 1.97 -1.52 -2.72
CA ARG A 55 0.78 -1.96 -2.00
C ARG A 55 0.44 -1.03 -0.82
N ARG A 56 1.44 -0.61 -0.03
CA ARG A 56 1.27 0.36 1.07
C ARG A 56 0.81 1.72 0.58
N PHE A 57 1.41 2.21 -0.51
CA PHE A 57 1.01 3.48 -1.12
C PHE A 57 -0.45 3.46 -1.60
N VAL A 58 -0.88 2.38 -2.27
CA VAL A 58 -2.27 2.22 -2.71
C VAL A 58 -3.23 2.25 -1.52
N MET A 59 -2.99 1.44 -0.49
CA MET A 59 -3.86 1.43 0.71
C MET A 59 -3.92 2.79 1.40
N LEU A 60 -2.80 3.50 1.49
CA LEU A 60 -2.78 4.83 2.08
C LEU A 60 -3.61 5.82 1.25
N LEU A 61 -3.45 5.82 -0.07
CA LEU A 61 -4.15 6.75 -0.95
C LEU A 61 -5.66 6.49 -0.95
N PHE A 62 -6.07 5.23 -1.11
CA PHE A 62 -7.49 4.85 -1.06
C PHE A 62 -8.09 5.09 0.33
N GLY A 63 -7.36 4.79 1.40
CA GLY A 63 -7.78 5.09 2.77
C GLY A 63 -8.01 6.58 3.01
N ILE A 64 -7.13 7.45 2.52
CA ILE A 64 -7.33 8.91 2.60
C ILE A 64 -8.57 9.34 1.80
N LEU A 65 -8.72 8.83 0.56
CA LEU A 65 -9.88 9.13 -0.27
C LEU A 65 -11.20 8.71 0.40
N GLN A 66 -11.27 7.49 0.91
CA GLN A 66 -12.42 6.96 1.63
C GLN A 66 -12.71 7.79 2.88
N ALA A 67 -11.68 8.14 3.66
CA ALA A 67 -11.84 8.98 4.84
C ALA A 67 -12.46 10.34 4.48
N LEU A 68 -11.98 11.01 3.43
CA LEU A 68 -12.54 12.28 2.96
C LEU A 68 -14.02 12.12 2.53
N ILE A 69 -14.36 11.04 1.82
CA ILE A 69 -15.75 10.77 1.42
C ILE A 69 -16.63 10.49 2.65
N ILE A 70 -16.14 9.74 3.65
CA ILE A 70 -16.88 9.50 4.90
C ILE A 70 -17.10 10.82 5.64
N ILE A 71 -16.08 11.66 5.75
CA ILE A 71 -16.18 12.99 6.37
C ILE A 71 -17.23 13.82 5.62
N ARG A 72 -17.22 13.84 4.29
CA ARG A 72 -18.27 14.50 3.47
C ARG A 72 -19.66 14.02 3.88
N ILE A 73 -19.88 12.71 3.95
CA ILE A 73 -21.18 12.14 4.30
C ILE A 73 -21.60 12.61 5.70
N ILE A 74 -20.70 12.56 6.69
CA ILE A 74 -20.97 13.03 8.06
C ILE A 74 -21.30 14.53 8.07
N LEU A 75 -20.52 15.37 7.38
CA LEU A 75 -20.75 16.81 7.31
C LEU A 75 -22.13 17.13 6.70
N LEU A 76 -22.52 16.43 5.64
CA LEU A 76 -23.85 16.61 5.03
C LEU A 76 -24.98 16.12 5.95
N LEU A 77 -24.77 15.02 6.69
CA LEU A 77 -25.74 14.54 7.69
C LEU A 77 -25.92 15.53 8.84
N LEU A 78 -24.85 16.21 9.22
CA LEU A 78 -24.86 17.24 10.26
C LEU A 78 -25.30 18.61 9.75
N VAL A 79 -25.68 18.74 8.47
CA VAL A 79 -26.05 20.02 7.83
C VAL A 79 -24.95 21.07 8.06
N ALA A 80 -23.70 20.66 7.81
CA ALA A 80 -22.54 21.50 8.03
C ALA A 80 -22.61 22.79 7.20
N ASN A 81 -22.13 23.89 7.78
CA ASN A 81 -22.07 25.18 7.10
C ASN A 81 -21.03 25.16 5.98
N THR A 82 -21.50 25.21 4.73
CA THR A 82 -20.66 25.23 3.52
C THR A 82 -19.83 26.51 3.38
N GLY A 83 -20.16 27.57 4.13
CA GLY A 83 -19.34 28.77 4.24
C GLY A 83 -18.08 28.60 5.09
N ASN A 84 -17.88 27.45 5.74
CA ASN A 84 -16.63 27.15 6.45
C ASN A 84 -15.58 26.59 5.48
N ASP A 85 -14.35 27.12 5.55
CA ASP A 85 -13.26 26.75 4.65
C ASP A 85 -12.92 25.25 4.69
N VAL A 86 -12.95 24.63 5.87
CA VAL A 86 -12.65 23.20 6.02
C VAL A 86 -13.74 22.35 5.39
N VAL A 87 -15.01 22.68 5.64
CA VAL A 87 -16.16 22.00 5.03
C VAL A 87 -16.09 22.14 3.51
N ASN A 88 -15.91 23.35 3.01
CA ASN A 88 -15.83 23.64 1.58
C ASN A 88 -14.65 22.91 0.92
N PHE A 89 -13.49 22.85 1.58
CA PHE A 89 -12.34 22.08 1.11
C PHE A 89 -12.68 20.60 0.95
N VAL A 90 -13.29 19.97 1.97
CA VAL A 90 -13.65 18.54 1.90
C VAL A 90 -14.65 18.27 0.78
N LEU A 91 -15.70 19.11 0.67
CA LEU A 91 -16.69 18.97 -0.39
C LEU A 91 -16.06 19.11 -1.78
N THR A 92 -15.22 20.12 -1.99
CA THR A 92 -14.56 20.38 -3.28
C THR A 92 -13.53 19.30 -3.63
N ALA A 93 -12.74 18.84 -2.66
CA ALA A 93 -11.73 17.81 -2.88
C ALA A 93 -12.36 16.45 -3.24
N THR A 94 -13.53 16.14 -2.68
CA THR A 94 -14.24 14.87 -2.93
C THR A 94 -15.17 14.92 -4.13
N ASP A 95 -15.55 16.11 -4.59
CA ASP A 95 -16.48 16.31 -5.69
C ASP A 95 -16.18 15.52 -6.97
N PRO A 96 -14.96 15.55 -7.55
CA PRO A 96 -14.67 14.80 -8.78
C PRO A 96 -14.74 13.27 -8.60
N PHE A 97 -14.59 12.77 -7.37
CA PHE A 97 -14.67 11.34 -7.08
C PHE A 97 -16.10 10.84 -6.87
N VAL A 98 -17.02 11.75 -6.54
CA VAL A 98 -18.44 11.47 -6.34
C VAL A 98 -19.25 11.76 -7.60
N GLU A 99 -18.78 12.71 -8.43
CA GLU A 99 -19.44 13.17 -9.66
C GLU A 99 -19.92 12.04 -10.59
N PRO A 100 -19.12 10.99 -10.89
CA PRO A 100 -19.55 9.92 -11.80
C PRO A 100 -20.77 9.13 -11.30
N PHE A 101 -21.03 9.17 -9.99
CA PHE A 101 -22.13 8.45 -9.35
C PHE A 101 -23.37 9.33 -9.17
N ARG A 102 -23.28 10.64 -9.46
CA ARG A 102 -24.40 11.58 -9.33
C ARG A 102 -25.51 11.25 -10.33
N GLY A 103 -26.74 11.12 -9.84
CA GLY A 103 -27.90 10.87 -10.69
C GLY A 103 -28.09 9.41 -11.08
N MET A 104 -27.28 8.48 -10.53
CA MET A 104 -27.53 7.05 -10.66
C MET A 104 -28.84 6.62 -9.99
N PHE A 105 -29.31 7.35 -8.98
CA PHE A 105 -30.52 7.03 -8.23
C PHE A 105 -31.54 8.16 -8.27
N ARG A 106 -32.83 7.79 -8.38
CA ARG A 106 -33.94 8.76 -8.38
C ARG A 106 -34.08 9.54 -7.07
N LEU A 107 -33.52 9.03 -5.97
CA LEU A 107 -33.52 9.71 -4.67
C LEU A 107 -32.72 11.02 -4.70
N ASP A 108 -31.74 11.15 -5.60
CA ASP A 108 -30.90 12.37 -5.74
C ASP A 108 -31.70 13.59 -6.22
N GLN A 109 -32.82 13.35 -6.91
CA GLN A 109 -33.61 14.41 -7.57
C GLN A 109 -34.64 15.07 -6.64
N VAL A 110 -34.97 14.44 -5.50
CA VAL A 110 -36.09 14.86 -4.64
C VAL A 110 -35.71 16.02 -3.70
N ARG A 111 -34.41 16.33 -3.54
CA ARG A 111 -33.91 17.40 -2.65
C ARG A 111 -33.08 18.44 -3.41
N ALA A 112 -33.64 19.02 -4.46
CA ALA A 112 -33.01 20.07 -5.26
C ALA A 112 -32.87 21.45 -4.55
N GLY A 113 -32.88 21.50 -3.21
CA GLY A 113 -32.67 22.72 -2.43
C GLY A 113 -31.58 22.51 -1.38
N GLU A 114 -30.38 23.04 -1.68
CA GLU A 114 -29.14 23.16 -0.88
C GLU A 114 -28.57 21.95 -0.12
N SER A 115 -29.40 21.10 0.47
CA SER A 115 -28.99 19.93 1.25
C SER A 115 -29.33 18.65 0.49
N ARG A 116 -28.46 18.32 -0.48
CA ARG A 116 -28.48 17.02 -1.15
C ARG A 116 -27.95 16.00 -0.15
N LEU A 117 -28.84 15.16 0.39
CA LEU A 117 -28.38 13.89 0.96
C LEU A 117 -27.70 13.13 -0.19
N ASP A 118 -26.37 13.14 -0.19
CA ASP A 118 -25.56 12.72 -1.33
C ASP A 118 -25.48 11.19 -1.36
N VAL A 119 -26.49 10.53 -1.94
CA VAL A 119 -26.48 9.07 -2.15
C VAL A 119 -25.31 8.68 -3.03
N ALA A 120 -24.92 9.54 -3.98
CA ALA A 120 -23.75 9.35 -4.80
C ALA A 120 -22.46 9.27 -3.96
N ALA A 121 -22.33 10.00 -2.86
CA ALA A 121 -21.17 9.88 -1.97
C ALA A 121 -21.10 8.49 -1.30
N ILE A 122 -22.24 7.94 -0.88
CA ILE A 122 -22.31 6.58 -0.31
C ILE A 122 -21.92 5.54 -1.36
N VAL A 123 -22.44 5.69 -2.58
CA VAL A 123 -22.16 4.78 -3.70
C VAL A 123 -20.70 4.89 -4.12
N ALA A 124 -20.14 6.11 -4.15
CA ALA A 124 -18.72 6.34 -4.39
C ALA A 124 -17.87 5.62 -3.35
N LEU A 125 -18.21 5.72 -2.05
CA LEU A 125 -17.50 5.00 -1.00
C LEU A 125 -17.46 3.49 -1.26
N ILE A 126 -18.60 2.89 -1.63
CA ILE A 126 -18.67 1.46 -1.96
C ILE A 126 -17.85 1.16 -3.22
N GLY A 127 -18.04 1.93 -4.30
CA GLY A 127 -17.35 1.74 -5.57
C GLY A 127 -15.82 1.83 -5.44
N TRP A 128 -15.32 2.85 -4.77
CA TRP A 128 -13.89 3.01 -4.52
C TRP A 128 -13.31 1.90 -3.63
N THR A 129 -14.08 1.41 -2.66
CA THR A 129 -13.67 0.26 -1.83
C THR A 129 -13.56 -1.03 -2.64
N LEU A 130 -14.47 -1.25 -3.60
CA LEU A 130 -14.39 -2.39 -4.52
C LEU A 130 -13.17 -2.27 -5.46
N ILE A 131 -12.88 -1.06 -5.95
CA ILE A 131 -11.70 -0.79 -6.78
C ILE A 131 -10.41 -1.03 -5.98
N GLU A 132 -10.34 -0.52 -4.74
CA GLU A 132 -9.21 -0.77 -3.84
C GLU A 132 -8.99 -2.28 -3.64
N ALA A 133 -10.05 -3.02 -3.29
CA ALA A 133 -9.99 -4.45 -3.09
C ALA A 133 -9.51 -5.20 -4.34
N LEU A 134 -9.99 -4.79 -5.52
CA LEU A 134 -9.55 -5.33 -6.80
C LEU A 134 -8.05 -5.09 -7.04
N ILE A 135 -7.56 -3.87 -6.81
CA ILE A 135 -6.14 -3.53 -6.97
C ILE A 135 -5.28 -4.37 -6.02
N VAL A 136 -5.68 -4.45 -4.74
CA VAL A 136 -4.97 -5.27 -3.74
C VAL A 136 -4.98 -6.74 -4.14
N ALA A 137 -6.10 -7.27 -4.63
CA ALA A 137 -6.19 -8.65 -5.10
C ALA A 137 -5.22 -8.92 -6.25
N VAL A 138 -5.19 -8.04 -7.27
CA VAL A 138 -4.27 -8.16 -8.42
C VAL A 138 -2.80 -8.12 -7.97
N LEU A 139 -2.44 -7.19 -7.09
CA LEU A 139 -1.08 -7.11 -6.53
C LEU A 139 -0.72 -8.38 -5.75
N SER A 140 -1.69 -8.97 -5.04
CA SER A 140 -1.48 -10.20 -4.28
C SER A 140 -1.31 -11.45 -5.15
N LEU A 141 -1.90 -11.48 -6.36
CA LEU A 141 -1.76 -12.61 -7.28
C LEU A 141 -0.34 -12.70 -7.87
N GLY A 142 0.30 -11.55 -8.13
CA GLY A 142 1.68 -11.50 -8.59
C GLY A 142 2.69 -12.02 -7.56
N ALA A 143 2.38 -11.90 -6.26
CA ALA A 143 3.26 -12.34 -5.18
C ALA A 143 3.28 -13.86 -4.98
N ARG A 144 2.18 -14.56 -5.30
CA ARG A 144 2.00 -16.01 -5.02
C ARG A 144 2.70 -16.94 -6.01
N ARG A 145 2.98 -16.47 -7.24
CA ARG A 145 3.62 -17.29 -8.30
C ARG A 145 5.08 -17.65 -8.01
N GLY A 146 5.67 -17.17 -6.90
CA GLY A 146 7.02 -17.52 -6.48
C GLY A 146 7.14 -18.83 -5.68
N GLU A 147 6.03 -19.40 -5.18
CA GLU A 147 6.07 -20.53 -4.24
C GLU A 147 5.92 -21.90 -4.94
N ASP A 148 5.26 -21.95 -6.09
CA ASP A 148 4.95 -23.20 -6.80
C ASP A 148 6.14 -23.77 -7.61
N ALA A 149 7.22 -23.00 -7.78
CA ALA A 149 8.38 -23.40 -8.60
C ALA A 149 9.41 -24.28 -7.85
N THR A 150 9.17 -24.58 -6.57
CA THR A 150 10.13 -25.32 -5.71
C THR A 150 9.57 -26.58 -5.07
N ALA A 151 8.42 -27.08 -5.52
CA ALA A 151 7.84 -28.36 -5.08
C ALA A 151 8.23 -29.51 -6.01
#